data_AF-A0A955FQ54-F1
#
_entry.id   AF-A0A955FQ54-F1
#
_cell.length_a   1.000
_cell.length_b   1.000
_cell.length_c   1.000
_cell.angle_alpha   90.00
_cell.angle_beta   90.00
_cell.angle_gamma   90.00
#
_symmetry.space_group_name_H-M   'P 1'
#
loop_
_entity.id
_entity.type
_entity.pdbx_description
1 polymer ?
#
loop_
_entity_poly.entity_id
_entity_poly.type
_entity_poly.pdbx_seq_one_letter_code
_entity_poly.pdbx_strand_id
1 'polypeptide(L)' 'SYLLDLAQRAEQLFNESDERLRQKLLEYVLSNIELKDKKLSYILNDPFRTVVETKKKSLAAHNSNIWCG' A
#
# COMPACT_ATOMS: atom_id res chain seq x y z
N SER A 1 -13.38 -14.40 1.85
CA SER A 1 -12.40 -14.69 2.90
C SER A 1 -12.31 -13.49 3.84
N TYR A 2 -12.15 -13.69 5.15
CA TYR A 2 -12.18 -12.62 6.17
C TYR A 2 -11.21 -11.46 5.87
N LEU A 3 -10.00 -11.78 5.39
CA LEU A 3 -8.99 -10.77 5.03
C LEU A 3 -9.42 -9.86 3.86
N LEU A 4 -10.13 -10.41 2.87
CA LEU A 4 -10.63 -9.63 1.73
C LEU A 4 -11.74 -8.67 2.16
N ASP A 5 -12.64 -9.14 3.02
CA ASP A 5 -13.72 -8.34 3.60
C ASP A 5 -13.20 -7.22 4.52
N LEU A 6 -12.11 -7.50 5.25
CA LEU A 6 -11.39 -6.48 6.02
C LEU A 6 -10.71 -5.45 5.10
N ALA A 7 -10.05 -5.90 4.03
CA ALA A 7 -9.41 -5.02 3.07
C ALA A 7 -10.42 -4.12 2.32
N GLN A 8 -11.60 -4.65 1.98
CA GLN A 8 -12.67 -3.90 1.33
C GLN A 8 -13.26 -2.82 2.23
N ARG A 9 -13.32 -3.04 3.56
CA ARG A 9 -13.85 -2.08 4.53
C ARG A 9 -12.78 -1.23 5.21
N ALA A 10 -11.52 -1.31 4.78
CA ALA A 10 -10.40 -0.64 5.44
C ALA A 10 -10.61 0.89 5.56
N GLU A 11 -11.17 1.52 4.53
CA GLU A 11 -11.47 2.96 4.55
C GLU A 11 -12.55 3.32 5.58
N GLN A 12 -13.65 2.57 5.59
CA GLN A 12 -14.74 2.75 6.56
C GLN A 12 -14.23 2.56 7.99
N LEU A 13 -13.50 1.46 8.24
CA LEU A 13 -12.93 1.15 9.55
C LEU A 13 -11.93 2.21 10.02
N PHE A 14 -11.15 2.78 9.10
CA PHE A 14 -10.25 3.88 9.44
C PHE A 14 -11.03 5.14 9.85
N ASN A 15 -12.06 5.53 9.10
CA ASN A 15 -12.85 6.73 9.38
C ASN A 15 -13.67 6.62 10.67
N GLU A 16 -14.17 5.42 10.98
CA GLU A 16 -14.95 5.13 12.19
C GLU A 16 -14.07 4.93 13.43
N SER A 17 -12.76 4.64 13.25
CA SER A 17 -11.85 4.41 14.38
C SER A 17 -11.60 5.67 15.21
N ASP A 18 -11.24 5.47 16.48
CA ASP A 18 -10.88 6.59 17.37
C ASP A 18 -9.72 7.41 16.81
N GLU A 19 -9.77 8.73 17.04
CA GLU A 19 -8.72 9.67 16.61
C GLU A 19 -7.32 9.24 17.07
N ARG A 20 -7.21 8.76 18.31
CA ARG A 20 -5.95 8.23 18.87
C ARG A 20 -5.43 7.02 18.08
N LEU A 21 -6.33 6.16 17.61
CA LEU A 21 -5.98 4.97 16.85
C LEU A 21 -5.51 5.37 15.44
N ARG A 22 -6.21 6.31 14.79
CA ARG A 22 -5.80 6.89 13.51
C ARG A 22 -4.44 7.56 13.59
N GLN A 23 -4.21 8.36 14.63
CA GLN A 23 -2.93 9.01 14.85
C GLN A 23 -1.79 8.00 15.03
N LYS A 24 -2.00 6.96 15.83
CA LYS A 24 -1.01 5.88 16.01
C LYS A 24 -0.72 5.13 14.70
N LEU A 25 -1.74 4.90 13.87
CA LEU A 25 -1.56 4.29 12.55
C LEU A 25 -0.75 5.21 11.62
N LEU A 26 -1.05 6.52 11.62
CA LEU A 26 -0.30 7.51 10.86
C LEU A 26 1.15 7.58 11.32
N GLU A 27 1.41 7.65 12.63
CA GLU A 27 2.77 7.62 13.19
C GLU A 27 3.53 6.37 12.75
N TYR A 28 2.89 5.20 12.76
CA TYR A 28 3.49 3.94 12.29
C TYR A 28 3.76 3.91 10.78
N VAL A 29 2.91 4.51 9.96
CA VAL A 29 3.14 4.60 8.51
C VAL A 29 4.23 5.63 8.20
N LEU A 30 4.18 6.79 8.85
CA LEU A 30 5.13 7.88 8.70
C LEU A 30 6.52 7.52 9.24
N SER A 31 6.64 6.65 10.24
CA SER A 31 7.95 6.17 10.71
C SER A 31 8.75 5.43 9.63
N ASN A 32 8.07 4.96 8.57
CA ASN A 32 8.68 4.30 7.43
C ASN A 32 8.89 5.24 6.22
N ILE A 33 8.57 6.54 6.37
CA ILE A 33 8.74 7.55 5.32
C ILE A 33 10.00 8.37 5.62
N GLU A 34 10.95 8.35 4.68
CA GLU A 34 12.12 9.21 4.72
C GLU A 34 11.90 10.45 3.84
N LEU A 35 12.16 11.64 4.37
CA LEU A 35 12.20 12.86 3.57
C LEU A 35 13.60 13.04 2.99
N LYS A 36 13.79 12.78 1.70
CA LYS A 36 15.05 12.98 0.98
C LYS A 36 14.84 14.01 -0.14
N ASP A 37 15.64 15.07 -0.15
CA ASP A 37 15.60 16.12 -1.19
C ASP A 37 14.20 16.71 -1.43
N LYS A 38 13.44 16.95 -0.34
CA LYS A 38 12.05 17.41 -0.35
C LYS A 38 11.05 16.42 -1.00
N LYS A 39 11.46 15.16 -1.22
CA LYS A 39 10.58 14.07 -1.65
C LYS A 39 10.37 13.08 -0.51
N LEU A 40 9.11 12.79 -0.22
CA LEU A 40 8.74 11.71 0.69
C LEU A 40 9.00 10.38 -0.01
N SER A 41 9.99 9.64 0.48
CA SER A 41 10.39 8.33 -0.01
C SER A 41 9.89 7.27 0.97
N TYR A 42 8.96 6.45 0.52
CA TYR A 42 8.46 5.33 1.33
C TYR A 42 9.33 4.09 1.08
N ILE A 43 9.98 3.58 2.13
CA ILE A 43 10.77 2.35 2.04
C ILE A 43 9.86 1.18 2.41
N LEU A 44 9.41 0.45 1.40
CA LEU A 44 8.75 -0.83 1.59
C LEU A 44 9.78 -1.87 2.05
N ASN A 45 9.61 -2.36 3.27
CA ASN A 45 10.37 -3.50 3.78
C ASN A 45 9.82 -4.82 3.21
N ASP A 46 10.66 -5.85 3.16
CA ASP A 46 10.20 -7.21 2.86
C ASP A 46 9.33 -7.74 4.02
N PRO A 47 8.23 -8.47 3.72
CA PRO A 47 7.83 -9.01 2.42
C PRO A 47 6.88 -8.11 1.59
N PHE A 48 6.46 -6.95 2.11
CA PHE A 48 5.49 -6.07 1.45
C PHE A 48 6.01 -5.51 0.13
N ARG A 49 7.31 -5.25 0.05
CA ARG A 49 8.01 -4.88 -1.20
C ARG A 49 7.76 -5.90 -2.30
N THR A 50 7.94 -7.19 -2.00
CA THR A 50 7.76 -8.29 -2.95
C THR A 50 6.32 -8.35 -3.49
N VAL A 51 5.32 -8.14 -2.63
CA VAL A 51 3.90 -8.13 -3.03
C VAL A 51 3.60 -6.96 -3.97
N VAL A 52 4.06 -5.75 -3.64
CA VAL A 52 3.82 -4.54 -4.45
C VAL A 52 4.51 -4.66 -5.81
N GLU A 53 5.77 -5.12 -5.85
CA GLU A 53 6.50 -5.28 -7.11
C GLU A 53 5.90 -6.37 -7.99
N THR A 54 5.40 -7.46 -7.42
CA THR A 54 4.68 -8.50 -8.17
C THR A 54 3.39 -7.95 -8.79
N LYS A 55 2.62 -7.16 -8.03
CA LYS A 55 1.40 -6.52 -8.52
C LYS A 55 1.67 -5.46 -9.59
N LYS A 56 2.76 -4.69 -9.47
CA LYS A 56 3.20 -3.76 -10.52
C LYS A 56 3.55 -4.50 -11.81
N LYS A 57 4.28 -5.63 -11.73
CA LYS A 57 4.61 -6.46 -12.89
C LYS A 57 3.37 -7.02 -13.58
N SER A 58 2.37 -7.48 -12.83
CA SER A 58 1.11 -7.95 -13.42
C SER A 58 0.33 -6.83 -14.13
N LEU A 59 0.33 -5.61 -13.59
CA LEU A 59 -0.30 -4.45 -14.22
C LEU A 59 0.45 -4.00 -15.48
N ALA A 60 1.78 -4.06 -15.48
CA ALA A 60 2.60 -3.77 -16.66
C ALA A 60 2.36 -4.79 -17.78
N ALA A 61 2.27 -6.09 -17.44
CA ALA A 61 1.95 -7.14 -18.39
C ALA A 61 0.53 -7.00 -18.99
N HIS A 62 -0.41 -6.43 -18.24
CA HIS A 62 -1.78 -6.20 -18.72
C HIS A 62 -1.89 -5.04 -19.71
N ASN A 63 -0.95 -4.09 -19.67
CA ASN A 63 -0.84 -2.97 -20.61
C ASN A 63 -0.05 -3.32 -21.89
N SER A 64 0.56 -4.50 -21.95
CA SER A 64 1.23 -5.03 -23.15
C SER A 64 0.39 -6.10 -23.85
N ASN A 65 -0.89 -5.81 -24.10
CA ASN A 65 -1.71 -6.62 -25.02
C ASN A 65 -1.44 -6.27 -26.49
N ILE A 66 -0.17 -6.17 -26.88
CA ILE A 66 0.23 -6.34 -28.28
C ILE A 66 0.58 -7.83 -28.41
N TRP A 67 -0.45 -8.60 -28.73
CA TRP A 67 -0.32 -9.96 -29.24
C TRP A 67 0.29 -9.86 -30.65
N CYS A 68 1.55 -10.24 -30.79
CA CYS A 68 2.11 -10.63 -32.09
C CYS A 68 2.19 -12.16 -32.09
N GLY A 69 1.28 -12.77 -32.85
CA GLY A 69 1.16 -14.22 -33.05
C GLY A 69 -0.05 -14.51 -33.91
#